data_AF-A0A958V8K8-F1
#
_entry.id   AF-A0A958V8K8-F1
#
_cell.length_a   1.000
_cell.length_b   1.000
_cell.length_c   1.000
_cell.angle_alpha   90.00
_cell.angle_beta   90.00
_cell.angle_gamma   90.00
#
_symmetry.space_group_name_H-M   'P 1'
#
loop_
_entity.id
_entity.type
_entity.pdbx_description
1 polymer ?
#
loop_
_entity_poly.entity_id
_entity_poly.type
_entity_poly.pdbx_seq_one_letter_code
_entity_poly.pdbx_strand_id
1 'polypeptide(L)'
;MRIFLGIFIFTLIPHGLLAQDTTQHYTLQFSSSNIKVLSDAYLHYGSNFNDIYSMFRYDSTLFNERYNDTCYIKTTLRKEFHNTIREGELGDYYYSMEYGFLDAKITKVKLKNEKFWALDIGKRKYKENEEVYQFDSFTDRIFSVLIFPNMQSKNDLKEFLNKYEIGDHRIYYDALTNTFELELKTRNNFVRKTFFPFYPKMEEMNDVEIADMNYEKFKEYAIELSKKEDKFNRDHIKDLVRVKRDQQKIYDKRWKNFQKLYMSEEEKRMSQEDWMKYYQLIIQDEFRAVMNSEPKKGLFDRYLMEMGYRLSEMDLVNPNTNLSLKSEQGFVLIDELILINLSKMYYAHALNSIANNFQLNFTSGDRYALLIKTKTGEYGIITTTIPENKELVELEFKSISKDLVSIEMISKKAGL
;
A
#
# COMPACT_ATOMS: atom_id res chain seq x y z
N MET A 1 9.47 28.24 -10.86
CA MET A 1 9.17 28.44 -9.43
C MET A 1 7.66 28.34 -9.21
N ARG A 2 7.16 27.13 -8.93
CA ARG A 2 5.84 26.85 -8.36
C ARG A 2 5.98 25.52 -7.61
N ILE A 3 5.91 25.59 -6.28
CA ILE A 3 5.94 24.47 -5.35
C ILE A 3 4.54 23.87 -5.34
N PHE A 4 4.41 22.61 -5.74
CA PHE A 4 3.22 21.80 -5.47
C PHE A 4 3.28 21.36 -4.01
N LEU A 5 2.55 22.06 -3.14
CA LEU A 5 2.28 21.62 -1.77
C LEU A 5 1.08 20.68 -1.85
N GLY A 6 1.34 19.37 -1.80
CA GLY A 6 0.32 18.34 -1.71
C GLY A 6 -0.35 18.38 -0.34
N ILE A 7 -1.51 19.05 -0.26
CA ILE A 7 -2.44 18.95 0.85
C ILE A 7 -3.11 17.58 0.76
N PHE A 8 -2.68 16.62 1.57
CA PHE A 8 -3.43 15.38 1.78
C PHE A 8 -4.56 15.66 2.77
N ILE A 9 -5.79 15.72 2.24
CA ILE A 9 -7.02 15.73 3.03
C ILE A 9 -7.19 14.33 3.63
N PHE A 10 -7.08 14.22 4.95
CA PHE A 10 -7.45 13.05 5.72
C PHE A 10 -8.97 12.82 5.57
N THR A 11 -9.38 11.82 4.80
CA THR A 11 -10.74 11.26 4.91
C THR A 11 -10.81 10.41 6.16
N LEU A 12 -11.50 10.91 7.17
CA LEU A 12 -11.96 10.19 8.36
C LEU A 12 -12.66 8.88 7.95
N ILE A 13 -12.07 7.74 8.28
CA ILE A 13 -12.74 6.44 8.25
C ILE A 13 -13.61 6.35 9.51
N PRO A 14 -14.94 6.16 9.39
CA PRO A 14 -15.81 6.10 10.55
C PRO A 14 -15.49 4.84 11.36
N HIS A 15 -15.04 5.05 12.59
CA HIS A 15 -14.88 4.02 13.60
C HIS A 15 -16.27 3.61 14.10
N GLY A 16 -16.62 2.33 13.98
CA GLY A 16 -17.92 1.84 14.40
C GLY A 16 -17.94 0.33 14.62
N LEU A 17 -17.44 -0.10 15.78
CA LEU A 17 -18.09 -1.06 16.70
C LEU A 17 -17.19 -1.25 17.92
N LEU A 18 -17.50 -0.45 18.95
CA LEU A 18 -16.90 -0.49 20.28
C LEU A 18 -17.23 -1.83 20.95
N ALA A 19 -16.21 -2.64 21.21
CA ALA A 19 -16.20 -3.42 22.43
C ALA A 19 -15.88 -2.43 23.56
N GLN A 20 -16.74 -2.34 24.59
CA GLN A 20 -16.43 -1.58 25.79
C GLN A 20 -15.26 -2.26 26.51
N ASP A 21 -14.05 -1.81 26.21
CA ASP A 21 -12.88 -2.09 27.02
C ASP A 21 -12.94 -1.13 28.22
N THR A 22 -13.22 -1.66 29.42
CA THR A 22 -13.27 -0.90 30.67
C THR A 22 -11.88 -0.56 31.21
N THR A 23 -10.91 -0.34 30.33
CA THR A 23 -9.58 0.15 30.70
C THR A 23 -9.68 1.66 30.92
N GLN A 24 -9.37 2.15 32.12
CA GLN A 24 -9.24 3.58 32.37
C GLN A 24 -8.09 4.13 31.50
N HIS A 25 -8.45 4.74 30.37
CA HIS A 25 -7.51 5.45 29.52
C HIS A 25 -7.15 6.79 30.18
N TYR A 26 -5.86 7.03 30.34
CA TYR A 26 -5.35 8.30 30.85
C TYR A 26 -5.16 9.27 29.68
N THR A 27 -5.82 10.43 29.73
CA THR A 27 -5.54 11.52 28.79
C THR A 27 -4.40 12.35 29.35
N LEU A 28 -3.23 12.29 28.70
CA LEU A 28 -2.12 13.17 29.04
C LEU A 28 -2.40 14.57 28.49
N GLN A 29 -2.53 15.55 29.38
CA GLN A 29 -2.65 16.95 29.00
C GLN A 29 -1.25 17.57 28.90
N PHE A 30 -0.83 17.87 27.67
CA PHE A 30 0.35 18.68 27.41
C PHE A 30 -0.08 20.11 27.12
N SER A 31 0.51 21.08 27.82
CA SER A 31 0.53 22.46 27.33
C SER A 31 1.58 22.60 26.23
N SER A 32 1.39 23.52 25.29
CA SER A 32 2.35 23.79 24.20
C SER A 32 3.76 24.13 24.72
N SER A 33 3.88 24.65 25.94
CA SER A 33 5.16 24.97 26.58
C SER A 33 5.93 23.75 27.12
N ASN A 34 5.24 22.65 27.43
CA ASN A 34 5.80 21.51 28.17
C ASN A 34 5.73 20.21 27.36
N ILE A 35 5.50 20.31 26.04
CA ILE A 35 5.49 19.14 25.18
C ILE A 35 6.90 18.54 25.12
N LYS A 36 6.97 17.21 25.21
CA LYS A 36 8.20 16.43 25.05
C LYS A 36 7.92 15.12 24.32
N VAL A 37 8.90 14.63 23.58
CA VAL A 37 8.91 13.27 23.04
C VAL A 37 9.19 12.26 24.16
N LEU A 38 8.28 11.30 24.35
CA LEU A 38 8.34 10.30 25.41
C LEU A 38 9.15 9.07 24.98
N SER A 39 9.16 8.73 23.69
CA SER A 39 9.86 7.56 23.17
C SER A 39 10.22 7.66 21.69
N ASP A 40 10.94 6.65 21.21
CA ASP A 40 11.32 6.53 19.81
C ASP A 40 10.12 6.21 18.89
N ALA A 41 8.93 5.95 19.45
CA ALA A 41 7.69 5.80 18.69
C ALA A 41 7.48 6.98 17.73
N TYR A 42 7.81 8.19 18.18
CA TYR A 42 7.78 9.39 17.36
C TYR A 42 8.59 9.26 16.05
N LEU A 43 9.82 8.75 16.13
CA LEU A 43 10.72 8.60 14.98
C LEU A 43 10.26 7.49 14.04
N HIS A 44 9.64 6.45 14.58
CA HIS A 44 9.33 5.23 13.83
C HIS A 44 7.92 5.17 13.24
N TYR A 45 6.98 5.99 13.71
CA TYR A 45 5.57 5.92 13.29
C TYR A 45 5.39 5.98 11.77
N GLY A 46 5.93 7.00 11.10
CA GLY A 46 5.77 7.17 9.66
C GLY A 46 6.23 5.94 8.87
N SER A 47 7.41 5.40 9.20
CA SER A 47 7.95 4.21 8.54
C SER A 47 7.13 2.93 8.75
N ASN A 48 6.42 2.79 9.88
CA ASN A 48 5.67 1.57 10.22
C ASN A 48 4.26 1.53 9.61
N PHE A 49 3.69 2.68 9.27
CA PHE A 49 2.27 2.80 8.85
C PHE A 49 2.07 3.38 7.45
N ASN A 50 3.06 4.04 6.83
CA ASN A 50 2.90 4.66 5.50
C ASN A 50 2.54 3.66 4.38
N ASP A 51 3.08 2.45 4.43
CA ASP A 51 2.88 1.42 3.41
C ASP A 51 1.49 0.79 3.45
N ILE A 52 0.84 0.68 4.62
CA ILE A 52 -0.51 0.09 4.78
C ILE A 52 -1.52 0.83 3.90
N TYR A 53 -1.40 2.15 3.79
CA TYR A 53 -2.27 2.98 2.96
C TYR A 53 -2.02 2.77 1.45
N SER A 54 -0.81 2.35 1.08
CA SER A 54 -0.40 2.15 -0.32
C SER A 54 -0.55 0.69 -0.81
N MET A 55 -0.50 -0.29 0.09
CA MET A 55 -0.41 -1.72 -0.22
C MET A 55 -1.70 -2.33 -0.81
N PHE A 56 -2.83 -1.62 -0.73
CA PHE A 56 -4.13 -2.20 -1.08
C PHE A 56 -4.91 -1.31 -2.04
N ARG A 57 -4.55 -1.38 -3.32
CA ARG A 57 -5.35 -0.83 -4.42
C ARG A 57 -6.47 -1.82 -4.77
N TYR A 58 -7.52 -1.86 -3.95
CA TYR A 58 -8.71 -2.63 -4.30
C TYR A 58 -9.48 -1.88 -5.40
N ASP A 59 -9.76 -2.58 -6.49
CA ASP A 59 -10.51 -2.06 -7.62
C ASP A 59 -12.01 -1.99 -7.28
N SER A 60 -12.52 -0.78 -7.02
CA SER A 60 -13.89 -0.50 -6.59
C SER A 60 -14.92 -0.42 -7.73
N THR A 61 -14.49 -0.61 -8.96
CA THR A 61 -15.34 -0.37 -10.15
C THR A 61 -16.44 -1.42 -10.25
N LEU A 62 -17.70 -0.99 -10.43
CA LEU A 62 -18.88 -1.85 -10.52
C LEU A 62 -19.02 -2.52 -11.89
N PHE A 63 -19.92 -3.50 -12.02
CA PHE A 63 -20.09 -4.27 -13.27
C PHE A 63 -20.29 -3.37 -14.51
N ASN A 64 -21.23 -2.41 -14.44
CA ASN A 64 -21.54 -1.51 -15.54
C ASN A 64 -20.41 -0.51 -15.84
N GLU A 65 -19.75 -0.01 -14.80
CA GLU A 65 -18.61 0.91 -14.95
C GLU A 65 -17.45 0.19 -15.65
N ARG A 66 -17.15 -1.05 -15.23
CA ARG A 66 -16.14 -1.88 -15.90
C ARG A 66 -16.53 -2.16 -17.32
N TYR A 67 -17.79 -2.45 -17.62
CA TYR A 67 -18.22 -2.71 -18.99
C TYR A 67 -17.95 -1.49 -19.88
N ASN A 68 -18.32 -0.30 -19.42
CA ASN A 68 -18.24 0.95 -20.18
C ASN A 68 -16.83 1.54 -20.32
N ASP A 69 -15.87 1.13 -19.47
CA ASP A 69 -14.49 1.62 -19.54
C ASP A 69 -13.57 0.64 -20.30
N THR A 70 -13.06 1.06 -21.47
CA THR A 70 -12.17 0.26 -22.32
C THR A 70 -10.87 -0.16 -21.64
N CYS A 71 -10.45 0.51 -20.56
CA CYS A 71 -9.29 0.11 -19.76
C CYS A 71 -9.48 -1.26 -19.09
N TYR A 72 -10.72 -1.67 -18.84
CA TYR A 72 -11.08 -2.96 -18.28
C TYR A 72 -11.34 -3.98 -19.38
N ILE A 73 -10.28 -4.45 -20.05
CA ILE A 73 -10.44 -5.55 -21.01
C ILE A 73 -10.84 -6.82 -20.24
N LYS A 74 -12.14 -7.17 -20.31
CA LYS A 74 -12.85 -8.23 -19.55
C LYS A 74 -13.46 -7.74 -18.22
N THR A 75 -14.78 -7.61 -18.20
CA THR A 75 -15.61 -7.33 -17.01
C THR A 75 -15.49 -8.35 -15.89
N THR A 76 -15.24 -9.61 -16.23
CA THR A 76 -14.64 -10.56 -15.27
C THR A 76 -13.18 -10.20 -15.10
N LEU A 77 -12.87 -9.41 -14.07
CA LEU A 77 -11.50 -9.38 -13.57
C LEU A 77 -11.07 -10.84 -13.37
N ARG A 78 -9.88 -11.20 -13.88
CA ARG A 78 -9.18 -12.38 -13.39
C ARG A 78 -9.21 -12.29 -11.87
N LYS A 79 -9.82 -13.28 -11.21
CA LYS A 79 -10.23 -13.27 -9.80
C LYS A 79 -9.05 -13.25 -8.81
N GLU A 80 -7.89 -12.74 -9.22
CA GLU A 80 -6.61 -12.93 -8.56
C GLU A 80 -5.91 -11.58 -8.35
N PHE A 81 -6.53 -10.73 -7.54
CA PHE A 81 -5.77 -9.79 -6.68
C PHE A 81 -6.01 -10.08 -5.19
N HIS A 82 -6.63 -11.23 -4.87
CA HIS A 82 -6.45 -11.81 -3.55
C HIS A 82 -5.10 -12.54 -3.56
N ASN A 83 -4.07 -11.80 -3.18
CA ASN A 83 -2.84 -12.35 -2.62
C ASN A 83 -3.21 -13.16 -1.36
N THR A 84 -3.75 -14.37 -1.52
CA THR A 84 -3.41 -15.43 -0.57
C THR A 84 -2.03 -15.91 -0.97
N ILE A 85 -1.01 -15.34 -0.33
CA ILE A 85 0.31 -15.94 -0.28
C ILE A 85 0.10 -17.36 0.28
N ARG A 86 0.24 -18.36 -0.58
CA ARG A 86 0.54 -19.72 -0.17
C ARG A 86 1.91 -20.02 -0.72
N GLU A 87 2.90 -20.11 0.16
CA GLU A 87 4.22 -20.63 -0.17
C GLU A 87 4.05 -22.07 -0.67
N GLY A 88 4.45 -22.33 -1.91
CA GLY A 88 4.80 -23.68 -2.33
C GLY A 88 6.19 -24.03 -1.77
N GLU A 89 6.44 -25.32 -1.55
CA GLU A 89 7.67 -25.85 -0.91
C GLU A 89 8.98 -25.52 -1.66
N LEU A 90 8.92 -24.90 -2.84
CA LEU A 90 10.07 -24.57 -3.69
C LEU A 90 10.18 -23.09 -4.08
N GLY A 91 9.36 -22.19 -3.50
CA GLY A 91 9.48 -20.75 -3.75
C GLY A 91 9.04 -20.25 -5.13
N ASP A 92 8.54 -21.14 -5.99
CA ASP A 92 8.05 -20.78 -7.33
C ASP A 92 6.56 -20.44 -7.31
N TYR A 93 6.24 -19.24 -7.79
CA TYR A 93 4.87 -18.78 -8.04
C TYR A 93 4.42 -19.23 -9.43
N TYR A 94 3.75 -20.37 -9.54
CA TYR A 94 3.16 -20.81 -10.80
C TYR A 94 1.74 -20.24 -10.96
N TYR A 95 1.58 -19.33 -11.93
CA TYR A 95 0.27 -18.91 -12.46
C TYR A 95 0.00 -19.68 -13.75
N SER A 96 -0.80 -20.74 -13.68
CA SER A 96 -1.39 -21.35 -14.89
C SER A 96 -2.85 -20.93 -14.97
N MET A 97 -3.15 -19.96 -15.84
CA MET A 97 -4.51 -19.62 -16.20
C MET A 97 -4.95 -20.48 -17.38
N GLU A 98 -5.85 -21.42 -17.11
CA GLU A 98 -6.56 -22.16 -18.16
C GLU A 98 -7.58 -21.24 -18.89
N TYR A 99 -8.04 -21.70 -20.07
CA TYR A 99 -9.16 -21.25 -20.94
C TYR A 99 -8.75 -20.45 -22.18
N GLY A 100 -9.03 -20.84 -23.45
CA GLY A 100 -10.02 -21.69 -24.24
C GLY A 100 -10.82 -21.01 -25.47
N PHE A 101 -10.48 -21.19 -26.80
CA PHE A 101 -10.88 -20.37 -28.02
C PHE A 101 -12.40 -20.22 -28.23
N LEU A 102 -12.82 -19.30 -29.12
CA LEU A 102 -14.22 -19.13 -29.56
C LEU A 102 -14.72 -20.42 -30.23
N ASP A 103 -15.62 -21.14 -29.57
CA ASP A 103 -16.28 -22.33 -30.11
C ASP A 103 -17.45 -21.97 -31.06
N ALA A 104 -17.23 -21.01 -31.96
CA ALA A 104 -18.19 -20.64 -32.99
C ALA A 104 -17.89 -21.40 -34.29
N LYS A 105 -18.77 -22.33 -34.68
CA LYS A 105 -18.69 -22.99 -35.99
C LYS A 105 -19.29 -22.07 -37.05
N ILE A 106 -18.49 -21.67 -38.04
CA ILE A 106 -19.06 -21.04 -39.23
C ILE A 106 -19.82 -22.09 -40.05
N THR A 107 -21.14 -21.92 -40.16
CA THR A 107 -22.03 -22.85 -40.86
C THR A 107 -22.85 -22.13 -41.93
N LYS A 108 -23.38 -22.89 -42.88
CA LYS A 108 -24.41 -22.39 -43.80
C LYS A 108 -25.78 -22.74 -43.23
N VAL A 109 -26.67 -21.77 -43.18
CA VAL A 109 -28.09 -21.96 -42.82
C VAL A 109 -28.98 -21.51 -43.97
N LYS A 110 -30.18 -22.07 -44.05
CA LYS A 110 -31.19 -21.69 -45.03
C LYS A 110 -32.37 -21.08 -44.26
N LEU A 111 -32.86 -19.91 -44.67
CA LEU A 111 -34.05 -19.28 -44.10
C LEU A 111 -34.90 -18.75 -45.26
N LYS A 112 -36.17 -19.15 -45.33
CA LYS A 112 -37.13 -18.70 -46.37
C LYS A 112 -36.57 -18.68 -47.80
N ASN A 113 -35.86 -19.74 -48.18
CA ASN A 113 -35.17 -19.94 -49.48
C ASN A 113 -33.85 -19.21 -49.72
N GLU A 114 -33.43 -18.35 -48.81
CA GLU A 114 -32.12 -17.69 -48.85
C GLU A 114 -31.08 -18.49 -48.06
N LYS A 115 -29.80 -18.40 -48.47
CA LYS A 115 -28.68 -19.08 -47.81
C LYS A 115 -27.78 -18.05 -47.14
N PHE A 116 -27.52 -18.24 -45.86
CA PHE A 116 -26.67 -17.36 -45.06
C PHE A 116 -25.46 -18.11 -44.53
N TRP A 117 -24.35 -17.40 -44.37
CA TRP A 117 -23.30 -17.84 -43.46
C TRP A 117 -23.59 -17.34 -42.06
N ALA A 118 -23.38 -18.19 -41.06
CA ALA A 118 -23.72 -17.90 -39.68
C ALA A 118 -22.66 -18.42 -38.71
N LEU A 119 -22.59 -17.80 -37.53
CA LEU A 119 -21.83 -18.28 -36.37
C LEU A 119 -22.73 -19.18 -35.52
N ASP A 120 -22.49 -20.49 -35.55
CA ASP A 120 -23.10 -21.46 -34.64
C ASP A 120 -22.27 -21.49 -33.35
N ILE A 121 -22.77 -20.80 -32.32
CA ILE A 121 -22.10 -20.64 -31.01
C ILE A 121 -22.49 -21.73 -30.01
N GLY A 122 -23.35 -22.68 -30.41
CA GLY A 122 -23.83 -23.76 -29.54
C GLY A 122 -22.95 -25.01 -29.52
N LYS A 123 -21.83 -25.09 -30.28
CA LYS A 123 -21.02 -26.30 -30.46
C LYS A 123 -19.58 -26.16 -30.00
N ARG A 124 -19.27 -26.70 -28.81
CA ARG A 124 -17.92 -26.72 -28.23
C ARG A 124 -16.99 -27.76 -28.87
N LYS A 125 -15.77 -27.37 -29.26
CA LYS A 125 -14.69 -28.29 -29.70
C LYS A 125 -13.38 -27.95 -28.98
N TYR A 126 -13.03 -28.75 -27.98
CA TYR A 126 -11.77 -28.64 -27.26
C TYR A 126 -10.55 -28.96 -28.15
N LYS A 127 -9.57 -28.04 -28.19
CA LYS A 127 -8.16 -28.28 -28.53
C LYS A 127 -7.27 -27.51 -27.56
N GLU A 128 -6.15 -28.10 -27.16
CA GLU A 128 -5.49 -27.81 -25.87
C GLU A 128 -4.53 -26.60 -25.80
N ASN A 129 -4.18 -25.83 -26.85
CA ASN A 129 -2.96 -24.98 -26.76
C ASN A 129 -2.93 -23.61 -27.47
N GLU A 130 -3.98 -22.77 -27.41
CA GLU A 130 -3.89 -21.40 -27.97
C GLU A 130 -4.73 -20.39 -27.10
N GLU A 131 -4.45 -19.05 -27.14
CA GLU A 131 -5.12 -17.91 -26.43
C GLU A 131 -6.52 -17.44 -26.92
N VAL A 132 -7.44 -17.07 -26.03
CA VAL A 132 -8.88 -17.29 -26.34
C VAL A 132 -9.87 -16.20 -25.99
N TYR A 133 -11.05 -16.29 -26.62
CA TYR A 133 -12.23 -15.46 -26.35
C TYR A 133 -13.50 -16.31 -26.45
N GLN A 134 -14.46 -16.21 -25.51
CA GLN A 134 -15.72 -16.97 -25.55
C GLN A 134 -16.93 -16.05 -25.30
N PHE A 135 -18.06 -16.36 -25.93
CA PHE A 135 -19.35 -15.89 -25.43
C PHE A 135 -19.61 -16.51 -24.05
N ASP A 136 -20.41 -15.85 -23.21
CA ASP A 136 -20.76 -16.46 -21.93
C ASP A 136 -21.77 -17.60 -22.15
N SER A 137 -21.73 -18.57 -21.23
CA SER A 137 -22.51 -19.81 -21.36
C SER A 137 -24.02 -19.62 -21.41
N PHE A 138 -24.53 -18.44 -21.03
CA PHE A 138 -25.96 -18.15 -21.13
C PHE A 138 -26.30 -17.56 -22.50
N THR A 139 -25.44 -16.72 -23.07
CA THR A 139 -25.59 -16.24 -24.45
C THR A 139 -25.65 -17.41 -25.43
N ASP A 140 -24.78 -18.43 -25.27
CA ASP A 140 -24.83 -19.68 -26.06
C ASP A 140 -26.17 -20.43 -25.94
N ARG A 141 -26.80 -20.37 -24.77
CA ARG A 141 -28.08 -21.08 -24.49
C ARG A 141 -29.28 -20.34 -25.08
N ILE A 142 -29.21 -19.01 -25.13
CA ILE A 142 -30.31 -18.16 -25.58
C ILE A 142 -30.22 -17.95 -27.09
N PHE A 143 -29.00 -17.74 -27.60
CA PHE A 143 -28.72 -17.54 -29.01
C PHE A 143 -27.88 -18.71 -29.52
N SER A 144 -28.41 -19.48 -30.46
CA SER A 144 -27.73 -20.68 -30.99
C SER A 144 -26.89 -20.39 -32.22
N VAL A 145 -27.45 -19.62 -33.16
CA VAL A 145 -26.85 -19.35 -34.47
C VAL A 145 -27.04 -17.88 -34.80
N LEU A 146 -25.97 -17.16 -35.08
CA LEU A 146 -25.98 -15.72 -35.37
C LEU A 146 -25.70 -15.48 -36.86
N ILE A 147 -26.65 -14.87 -37.57
CA ILE A 147 -26.50 -14.44 -38.96
C ILE A 147 -26.11 -12.97 -38.97
N PHE A 148 -25.02 -12.61 -39.66
CA PHE A 148 -24.58 -11.22 -39.82
C PHE A 148 -24.89 -10.75 -41.25
N PRO A 149 -25.87 -9.86 -41.46
CA PRO A 149 -26.31 -9.45 -42.80
C PRO A 149 -25.21 -8.83 -43.66
N ASN A 150 -24.23 -8.19 -43.01
CA ASN A 150 -23.11 -7.52 -43.66
C ASN A 150 -21.90 -8.45 -43.87
N MET A 151 -22.00 -9.74 -43.55
CA MET A 151 -20.92 -10.73 -43.66
C MET A 151 -21.41 -11.93 -44.47
N GLN A 152 -21.51 -11.71 -45.78
CA GLN A 152 -22.11 -12.66 -46.73
C GLN A 152 -21.15 -13.79 -47.15
N SER A 153 -19.88 -13.75 -46.70
CA SER A 153 -18.88 -14.78 -46.98
C SER A 153 -18.36 -15.47 -45.72
N LYS A 154 -17.92 -16.72 -45.87
CA LYS A 154 -17.21 -17.45 -44.79
C LYS A 154 -15.95 -16.71 -44.35
N ASN A 155 -15.26 -16.05 -45.27
CA ASN A 155 -14.01 -15.36 -44.97
C ASN A 155 -14.27 -14.08 -44.16
N ASP A 156 -15.37 -13.38 -44.41
CA ASP A 156 -15.75 -12.17 -43.66
C ASP A 156 -15.98 -12.51 -42.18
N LEU A 157 -16.69 -13.60 -41.92
CA LEU A 157 -16.91 -14.11 -40.56
C LEU A 157 -15.60 -14.55 -39.89
N LYS A 158 -14.70 -15.20 -40.64
CA LYS A 158 -13.36 -15.55 -40.11
C LYS A 158 -12.55 -14.32 -39.74
N GLU A 159 -12.53 -13.31 -40.60
CA GLU A 159 -11.80 -12.07 -40.35
C GLU A 159 -12.39 -11.34 -39.14
N PHE A 160 -13.71 -11.26 -39.04
CA PHE A 160 -14.40 -10.72 -37.87
C PHE A 160 -13.98 -11.44 -36.57
N LEU A 161 -13.99 -12.76 -36.56
CA LEU A 161 -13.59 -13.57 -35.40
C LEU A 161 -12.10 -13.39 -35.04
N ASN A 162 -11.22 -13.27 -36.04
CA ASN A 162 -9.80 -13.05 -35.81
C ASN A 162 -9.49 -11.64 -35.29
N LYS A 163 -10.35 -10.67 -35.59
CA LYS A 163 -10.14 -9.26 -35.28
C LYS A 163 -10.63 -8.87 -33.88
N TYR A 164 -11.66 -9.53 -33.35
CA TYR A 164 -12.33 -9.08 -32.13
C TYR A 164 -12.36 -10.13 -31.03
N GLU A 165 -12.02 -9.69 -29.82
CA GLU A 165 -12.14 -10.47 -28.59
C GLU A 165 -13.61 -10.46 -28.12
N ILE A 166 -14.33 -11.58 -28.20
CA ILE A 166 -15.78 -11.63 -27.87
C ILE A 166 -16.06 -11.88 -26.37
N GLY A 167 -15.01 -11.91 -25.55
CA GLY A 167 -15.11 -12.20 -24.11
C GLY A 167 -15.91 -11.18 -23.29
N ASP A 168 -16.10 -9.96 -23.81
CA ASP A 168 -16.82 -8.89 -23.14
C ASP A 168 -17.77 -8.21 -24.13
N HIS A 169 -19.01 -8.68 -24.16
CA HIS A 169 -20.01 -8.30 -25.15
C HIS A 169 -21.35 -7.94 -24.51
N ARG A 170 -22.15 -7.13 -25.20
CA ARG A 170 -23.57 -6.89 -24.93
C ARG A 170 -24.37 -7.16 -26.17
N ILE A 171 -25.57 -7.69 -25.96
CA ILE A 171 -26.59 -7.78 -26.99
C ILE A 171 -27.63 -6.71 -26.71
N TYR A 172 -27.90 -5.90 -27.72
CA TYR A 172 -28.99 -4.93 -27.74
C TYR A 172 -30.08 -5.44 -28.68
N TYR A 173 -31.32 -5.07 -28.37
CA TYR A 173 -32.48 -5.37 -29.20
C TYR A 173 -33.27 -4.08 -29.42
N ASP A 174 -33.50 -3.74 -30.68
CA ASP A 174 -34.39 -2.66 -31.09
C ASP A 174 -35.75 -3.24 -31.44
N ALA A 175 -36.75 -2.94 -30.61
CA ALA A 175 -38.11 -3.45 -30.78
C ALA A 175 -38.85 -2.81 -31.97
N LEU A 176 -38.43 -1.63 -32.44
CA LEU A 176 -39.06 -0.95 -33.57
C LEU A 176 -38.68 -1.60 -34.90
N THR A 177 -37.41 -2.01 -35.01
CA THR A 177 -36.84 -2.62 -36.22
C THR A 177 -36.74 -4.14 -36.12
N ASN A 178 -36.98 -4.73 -34.94
CA ASN A 178 -36.76 -6.14 -34.63
C ASN A 178 -35.33 -6.60 -34.99
N THR A 179 -34.34 -5.74 -34.70
CA THR A 179 -32.92 -6.00 -34.99
C THR A 179 -32.12 -6.17 -33.72
N PHE A 180 -31.14 -7.08 -33.75
CA PHE A 180 -30.17 -7.22 -32.67
C PHE A 180 -28.84 -6.58 -33.05
N GLU A 181 -28.16 -6.01 -32.06
CA GLU A 181 -26.78 -5.56 -32.19
C GLU A 181 -25.89 -6.26 -31.16
N LEU A 182 -24.80 -6.84 -31.63
CA LEU A 182 -23.72 -7.35 -30.80
C LEU A 182 -22.68 -6.23 -30.64
N GLU A 183 -22.59 -5.67 -29.44
CA GLU A 183 -21.52 -4.76 -29.05
C GLU A 183 -20.37 -5.57 -28.45
N LEU A 184 -19.19 -5.42 -29.03
CA LEU A 184 -17.94 -6.01 -28.58
C LEU A 184 -17.05 -4.91 -28.02
N LYS A 185 -16.55 -5.14 -26.82
CA LYS A 185 -15.54 -4.29 -26.22
C LYS A 185 -14.16 -4.63 -26.77
N THR A 186 -13.41 -3.62 -27.17
CA THR A 186 -12.01 -3.75 -27.64
C THR A 186 -11.07 -2.96 -26.72
N ARG A 187 -9.76 -3.11 -26.91
CA ARG A 187 -8.74 -2.38 -26.12
C ARG A 187 -8.93 -0.86 -26.15
N ASN A 188 -9.42 -0.31 -27.26
CA ASN A 188 -9.41 1.13 -27.51
C ASN A 188 -10.82 1.72 -27.74
N ASN A 189 -11.84 0.89 -27.98
CA ASN A 189 -13.19 1.36 -28.28
C ASN A 189 -14.25 0.23 -28.17
N PHE A 190 -15.51 0.53 -28.52
CA PHE A 190 -16.59 -0.42 -28.71
C PHE A 190 -16.91 -0.59 -30.20
N VAL A 191 -17.25 -1.83 -30.60
CA VAL A 191 -17.64 -2.15 -31.98
C VAL A 191 -19.00 -2.83 -31.97
N ARG A 192 -19.97 -2.29 -32.73
CA ARG A 192 -21.30 -2.87 -32.88
C ARG A 192 -21.48 -3.56 -34.22
N LYS A 193 -22.14 -4.72 -34.21
CA LYS A 193 -22.53 -5.46 -35.43
C LYS A 193 -23.97 -5.93 -35.32
N THR A 194 -24.78 -5.56 -36.30
CA THR A 194 -26.14 -6.07 -36.43
C THR A 194 -26.12 -7.55 -36.75
N PHE A 195 -26.99 -8.32 -36.10
CA PHE A 195 -27.17 -9.75 -36.37
C PHE A 195 -28.64 -10.16 -36.25
N PHE A 196 -28.94 -11.35 -36.78
CA PHE A 196 -30.21 -12.03 -36.61
C PHE A 196 -29.98 -13.39 -35.97
N PRO A 197 -30.64 -13.72 -34.86
CA PRO A 197 -30.60 -15.06 -34.34
C PRO A 197 -31.38 -16.00 -35.27
N PHE A 198 -30.87 -17.21 -35.48
CA PHE A 198 -31.55 -18.25 -36.24
C PHE A 198 -31.89 -19.44 -35.33
N TYR A 199 -33.16 -19.81 -35.37
CA TYR A 199 -33.70 -21.01 -34.72
C TYR A 199 -34.40 -21.86 -35.79
N PRO A 200 -34.20 -23.19 -35.85
CA PRO A 200 -34.78 -24.04 -36.90
C PRO A 200 -36.30 -23.88 -37.09
N LYS A 201 -37.04 -23.66 -35.99
CA LYS A 201 -38.49 -23.43 -36.01
C LYS A 201 -38.93 -22.16 -36.75
N MET A 202 -38.03 -21.22 -37.02
CA MET A 202 -38.32 -19.99 -37.79
C MET A 202 -38.69 -20.28 -39.25
N GLU A 203 -38.31 -21.43 -39.80
CA GLU A 203 -38.66 -21.79 -41.19
C GLU A 203 -40.17 -21.96 -41.38
N GLU A 204 -40.89 -22.29 -40.30
CA GLU A 204 -42.34 -22.54 -40.29
C GLU A 204 -43.15 -21.35 -39.75
N MET A 205 -42.48 -20.30 -39.27
CA MET A 205 -43.10 -19.14 -38.61
C MET A 205 -43.32 -17.97 -39.56
N ASN A 206 -44.40 -17.22 -39.33
CA ASN A 206 -44.62 -15.92 -39.95
C ASN A 206 -43.75 -14.83 -39.28
N ASP A 207 -43.67 -13.64 -39.89
CA ASP A 207 -42.77 -12.57 -39.40
C ASP A 207 -43.16 -12.04 -38.01
N VAL A 208 -44.46 -12.06 -37.66
CA VAL A 208 -44.95 -11.65 -36.34
C VAL A 208 -44.51 -12.65 -35.27
N GLU A 209 -44.66 -13.95 -35.53
CA GLU A 209 -44.22 -15.01 -34.62
C GLU A 209 -42.70 -14.99 -34.40
N ILE A 210 -41.93 -14.66 -35.44
CA ILE A 210 -40.48 -14.48 -35.34
C ILE A 210 -40.14 -13.27 -34.45
N ALA A 211 -40.84 -12.15 -34.61
CA ALA A 211 -40.66 -10.96 -33.79
C ALA A 211 -40.96 -11.21 -32.31
N ASP A 212 -42.08 -11.88 -32.01
CA ASP A 212 -42.47 -12.23 -30.64
C ASP A 212 -41.44 -13.14 -29.98
N MET A 213 -40.96 -14.16 -30.71
CA MET A 213 -39.91 -15.04 -30.20
C MET A 213 -38.60 -14.27 -29.95
N ASN A 214 -38.19 -13.40 -30.88
CA ASN A 214 -36.97 -12.62 -30.74
C ASN A 214 -37.04 -11.74 -29.49
N TYR A 215 -38.17 -11.08 -29.27
CA TYR A 215 -38.41 -10.28 -28.06
C TYR A 215 -38.33 -11.13 -26.79
N GLU A 216 -38.99 -12.30 -26.74
CA GLU A 216 -38.91 -13.17 -25.57
C GLU A 216 -37.48 -13.70 -25.33
N LYS A 217 -36.71 -14.00 -26.38
CA LYS A 217 -35.30 -14.38 -26.26
C LYS A 217 -34.43 -13.25 -25.73
N PHE A 218 -34.65 -12.02 -26.18
CA PHE A 218 -33.97 -10.85 -25.63
C PHE A 218 -34.32 -10.63 -24.15
N LYS A 219 -35.58 -10.79 -23.78
CA LYS A 219 -36.04 -10.67 -22.40
C LYS A 219 -35.41 -11.73 -21.49
N GLU A 220 -35.33 -12.98 -21.94
CA GLU A 220 -34.58 -14.04 -21.25
C GLU A 220 -33.11 -13.61 -21.03
N TYR A 221 -32.47 -13.06 -22.07
CA TYR A 221 -31.09 -12.57 -22.00
C TYR A 221 -30.93 -11.42 -20.99
N ALA A 222 -31.81 -10.42 -21.05
CA ALA A 222 -31.79 -9.26 -20.17
C ALA A 222 -31.95 -9.65 -18.69
N ILE A 223 -32.83 -10.62 -18.40
CA ILE A 223 -33.02 -11.16 -17.05
C ILE A 223 -31.75 -11.86 -16.55
N GLU A 224 -31.12 -12.69 -17.37
CA GLU A 224 -29.88 -13.38 -17.00
C GLU A 224 -28.69 -12.40 -16.84
N LEU A 225 -28.60 -11.38 -17.69
CA LEU A 225 -27.60 -10.33 -17.58
C LEU A 225 -27.77 -9.54 -16.27
N SER A 226 -29.01 -9.19 -15.90
CA SER A 226 -29.32 -8.54 -14.62
C SER A 226 -28.92 -9.41 -13.42
N LYS A 227 -29.21 -10.72 -13.45
CA LYS A 227 -28.75 -11.65 -12.40
C LYS A 227 -27.23 -11.70 -12.27
N LYS A 228 -26.50 -11.65 -13.39
CA LYS A 228 -25.03 -11.62 -13.42
C LYS A 228 -24.51 -10.32 -12.81
N GLU A 229 -25.10 -9.19 -13.18
CA GLU A 229 -24.78 -7.89 -12.59
C GLU A 229 -25.01 -7.91 -11.06
N ASP A 230 -26.18 -8.36 -10.60
CA ASP A 230 -26.51 -8.45 -9.18
C ASP A 230 -25.55 -9.36 -8.41
N LYS A 231 -25.17 -10.50 -8.99
CA LYS A 231 -24.21 -11.43 -8.40
C LYS A 231 -22.82 -10.78 -8.32
N PHE A 232 -22.37 -10.15 -9.39
CA PHE A 232 -21.08 -9.46 -9.44
C PHE A 232 -21.01 -8.36 -8.38
N ASN A 233 -21.99 -7.47 -8.35
CA ASN A 233 -22.03 -6.34 -7.40
C ASN A 233 -22.11 -6.84 -5.95
N ARG A 234 -22.86 -7.92 -5.68
CA ARG A 234 -22.93 -8.54 -4.36
C ARG A 234 -21.59 -9.14 -3.91
N ASP A 235 -20.94 -9.88 -4.80
CA ASP A 235 -19.63 -10.47 -4.50
C ASP A 235 -18.57 -9.38 -4.33
N HIS A 236 -18.62 -8.33 -5.14
CA HIS A 236 -17.79 -7.13 -5.02
C HIS A 236 -17.92 -6.46 -3.65
N ILE A 237 -19.15 -6.27 -3.15
CA ILE A 237 -19.39 -5.70 -1.82
C ILE A 237 -18.80 -6.60 -0.71
N LYS A 238 -18.98 -7.92 -0.82
CA LYS A 238 -18.39 -8.87 0.14
C LYS A 238 -16.87 -8.79 0.15
N ASP A 239 -16.26 -8.72 -1.02
CA ASP A 239 -14.81 -8.63 -1.18
C ASP A 239 -14.28 -7.31 -0.63
N LEU A 240 -14.96 -6.19 -0.87
CA LEU A 240 -14.65 -4.89 -0.26
C LEU A 240 -14.68 -4.96 1.26
N VAL A 241 -15.72 -5.57 1.85
CA VAL A 241 -15.82 -5.75 3.31
C VAL A 241 -14.69 -6.65 3.83
N ARG A 242 -14.35 -7.73 3.12
CA ARG A 242 -13.23 -8.61 3.47
C ARG A 242 -11.91 -7.83 3.48
N VAL A 243 -11.62 -7.09 2.41
CA VAL A 243 -10.39 -6.29 2.29
C VAL A 243 -10.29 -5.28 3.43
N LYS A 244 -11.36 -4.52 3.72
CA LYS A 244 -11.37 -3.58 4.85
C LYS A 244 -11.10 -4.28 6.19
N ARG A 245 -11.69 -5.45 6.41
CA ARG A 245 -11.47 -6.24 7.64
C ARG A 245 -10.02 -6.70 7.76
N ASP A 246 -9.43 -7.19 6.67
CA ASP A 246 -8.05 -7.69 6.70
C ASP A 246 -7.04 -6.54 6.82
N GLN A 247 -7.33 -5.38 6.21
CA GLN A 247 -6.58 -4.14 6.47
C GLN A 247 -6.59 -3.77 7.96
N GLN A 248 -7.76 -3.78 8.60
CA GLN A 248 -7.86 -3.47 10.02
C GLN A 248 -7.05 -4.47 10.87
N LYS A 249 -7.10 -5.77 10.57
CA LYS A 249 -6.29 -6.77 11.31
C LYS A 249 -4.79 -6.54 11.17
N ILE A 250 -4.31 -6.21 9.97
CA ILE A 250 -2.89 -5.91 9.73
C ILE A 250 -2.50 -4.67 10.50
N TYR A 251 -3.34 -3.63 10.43
CA TYR A 251 -3.16 -2.39 11.18
C TYR A 251 -3.08 -2.65 12.69
N ASP A 252 -4.04 -3.35 13.27
CA ASP A 252 -4.09 -3.67 14.70
C ASP A 252 -2.87 -4.47 15.16
N LYS A 253 -2.45 -5.47 14.37
CA LYS A 253 -1.26 -6.26 14.66
C LYS A 253 0.00 -5.40 14.66
N ARG A 254 0.14 -4.53 13.65
CA ARG A 254 1.28 -3.60 13.56
C ARG A 254 1.26 -2.57 14.67
N TRP A 255 0.08 -2.04 15.02
CA TRP A 255 -0.09 -1.15 16.16
C TRP A 255 0.39 -1.80 17.46
N LYS A 256 -0.07 -3.02 17.78
CA LYS A 256 0.40 -3.76 18.97
C LYS A 256 1.91 -3.98 18.96
N ASN A 257 2.49 -4.33 17.82
CA ASN A 257 3.95 -4.49 17.69
C ASN A 257 4.68 -3.16 17.88
N PHE A 258 4.17 -2.08 17.30
CA PHE A 258 4.70 -0.74 17.41
C PHE A 258 4.67 -0.24 18.87
N GLN A 259 3.53 -0.41 19.56
CA GLN A 259 3.41 -0.13 20.99
C GLN A 259 4.43 -0.90 21.82
N LYS A 260 4.62 -2.20 21.54
CA LYS A 260 5.57 -3.04 22.27
C LYS A 260 7.02 -2.60 22.09
N LEU A 261 7.40 -2.28 20.85
CA LEU A 261 8.80 -2.04 20.48
C LEU A 261 9.26 -0.62 20.76
N TYR A 262 8.39 0.37 20.56
CA TYR A 262 8.83 1.76 20.51
C TYR A 262 8.21 2.66 21.58
N MET A 263 7.01 2.37 22.09
CA MET A 263 6.33 3.26 23.05
C MET A 263 6.84 3.12 24.48
N SER A 264 6.82 4.25 25.22
CA SER A 264 7.02 4.27 26.67
C SER A 264 5.82 3.68 27.43
N GLU A 265 5.99 3.41 28.72
CA GLU A 265 4.90 2.92 29.56
C GLU A 265 3.76 3.94 29.70
N GLU A 266 4.07 5.24 29.65
CA GLU A 266 3.09 6.31 29.64
C GLU A 266 2.27 6.31 28.34
N GLU A 267 2.93 6.15 27.19
CA GLU A 267 2.26 6.11 25.89
C GLU A 267 1.41 4.85 25.72
N LYS A 268 1.85 3.71 26.25
CA LYS A 268 1.06 2.46 26.25
C LYS A 268 -0.27 2.58 27.00
N ARG A 269 -0.39 3.53 27.93
CA ARG A 269 -1.64 3.80 28.68
C ARG A 269 -2.59 4.74 27.93
N MET A 270 -2.11 5.42 26.88
CA MET A 270 -2.95 6.27 26.05
C MET A 270 -3.86 5.42 25.16
N SER A 271 -5.05 5.93 24.86
CA SER A 271 -5.79 5.43 23.71
C SER A 271 -5.01 5.75 22.43
N GLN A 272 -5.25 4.99 21.35
CA GLN A 272 -4.63 5.28 20.07
C GLN A 272 -4.98 6.70 19.57
N GLU A 273 -6.22 7.15 19.78
CA GLU A 273 -6.66 8.49 19.39
C GLU A 273 -5.89 9.57 20.16
N ASP A 274 -5.70 9.39 21.47
CA ASP A 274 -4.93 10.33 22.30
C ASP A 274 -3.45 10.33 21.91
N TRP A 275 -2.88 9.16 21.62
CA TRP A 275 -1.51 9.06 21.12
C TRP A 275 -1.34 9.79 19.79
N MET A 276 -2.32 9.69 18.88
CA MET A 276 -2.29 10.42 17.61
C MET A 276 -2.37 11.95 17.80
N LYS A 277 -3.19 12.43 18.73
CA LYS A 277 -3.23 13.86 19.09
C LYS A 277 -1.90 14.32 19.68
N TYR A 278 -1.33 13.53 20.58
CA TYR A 278 0.00 13.77 21.14
C TYR A 278 1.09 13.83 20.04
N TYR A 279 1.11 12.85 19.14
CA TYR A 279 2.03 12.80 18.01
C TYR A 279 1.90 14.03 17.09
N GLN A 280 0.68 14.47 16.80
CA GLN A 280 0.44 15.69 16.01
C GLN A 280 0.98 16.94 16.70
N LEU A 281 0.80 17.07 18.02
CA LEU A 281 1.36 18.19 18.76
C LEU A 281 2.89 18.18 18.72
N ILE A 282 3.54 17.01 18.79
CA ILE A 282 5.00 16.91 18.61
C ILE A 282 5.39 17.41 17.22
N ILE A 283 4.74 16.95 16.16
CA ILE A 283 5.06 17.39 14.79
C ILE A 283 4.90 18.91 14.63
N GLN A 284 3.91 19.51 15.27
CA GLN A 284 3.66 20.95 15.16
C GLN A 284 4.77 21.82 15.76
N ASP A 285 5.47 21.34 16.80
CA ASP A 285 6.56 22.04 17.48
C ASP A 285 7.71 21.06 17.80
N GLU A 286 8.19 20.38 16.74
CA GLU A 286 9.15 19.26 16.85
C GLU A 286 10.42 19.69 17.60
N PHE A 287 11.02 20.81 17.20
CA PHE A 287 12.25 21.31 17.80
C PHE A 287 12.10 21.51 19.31
N ARG A 288 11.02 22.16 19.78
CA ARG A 288 10.78 22.37 21.21
C ARG A 288 10.50 21.05 21.93
N ALA A 289 9.71 20.17 21.32
CA ALA A 289 9.39 18.86 21.89
C ALA A 289 10.65 18.01 22.08
N VAL A 290 11.54 18.00 21.09
CA VAL A 290 12.84 17.31 21.16
C VAL A 290 13.73 17.95 22.23
N MET A 291 13.83 19.28 22.27
CA MET A 291 14.61 20.00 23.29
C MET A 291 14.19 19.66 24.73
N ASN A 292 12.90 19.47 24.97
CA ASN A 292 12.35 19.11 26.29
C ASN A 292 12.46 17.61 26.63
N SER A 293 12.92 16.77 25.69
CA SER A 293 13.01 15.32 25.87
C SER A 293 14.29 14.86 26.55
N GLU A 294 14.24 13.64 27.06
CA GLU A 294 15.45 12.89 27.40
C GLU A 294 16.34 12.73 26.15
N PRO A 295 17.66 12.88 26.26
CA PRO A 295 18.64 12.75 25.17
C PRO A 295 18.83 11.30 24.69
N LYS A 296 17.75 10.65 24.26
CA LYS A 296 17.83 9.36 23.59
C LYS A 296 18.57 9.53 22.28
N LYS A 297 19.41 8.55 21.91
CA LYS A 297 20.24 8.54 20.70
C LYS A 297 19.54 9.15 19.48
N GLY A 298 18.40 8.60 19.09
CA GLY A 298 17.67 9.05 17.89
C GLY A 298 17.14 10.49 17.98
N LEU A 299 16.72 10.93 19.17
CA LEU A 299 16.24 12.29 19.41
C LEU A 299 17.38 13.30 19.45
N PHE A 300 18.50 12.92 20.04
CA PHE A 300 19.69 13.78 20.08
C PHE A 300 20.34 13.91 18.70
N ASP A 301 20.40 12.83 17.92
CA ASP A 301 20.81 12.86 16.52
C ASP A 301 19.91 13.81 15.71
N ARG A 302 18.59 13.68 15.87
CA ARG A 302 17.61 14.57 15.21
C ARG A 302 17.85 16.04 15.57
N TYR A 303 18.03 16.34 16.86
CA TYR A 303 18.36 17.67 17.35
C TYR A 303 19.65 18.23 16.73
N LEU A 304 20.73 17.45 16.76
CA LEU A 304 22.02 17.87 16.21
C LEU A 304 21.93 18.14 14.70
N MET A 305 21.23 17.29 13.96
CA MET A 305 20.97 17.49 12.53
C MET A 305 20.17 18.78 12.27
N GLU A 306 19.15 19.07 13.07
CA GLU A 306 18.38 20.32 12.97
C GLU A 306 19.22 21.56 13.29
N MET A 307 20.19 21.43 14.21
CA MET A 307 21.19 22.45 14.51
C MET A 307 22.28 22.58 13.43
N GLY A 308 22.23 21.76 12.37
CA GLY A 308 23.17 21.80 11.24
C GLY A 308 24.43 20.95 11.42
N TYR A 309 24.50 20.13 12.47
CA TYR A 309 25.60 19.20 12.65
C TYR A 309 25.45 17.99 11.73
N ARG A 310 26.55 17.53 11.15
CA ARG A 310 26.59 16.32 10.31
C ARG A 310 27.10 15.10 11.10
N LEU A 311 26.52 13.94 10.86
CA LEU A 311 27.07 12.67 11.36
C LEU A 311 28.38 12.36 10.61
N SER A 312 29.45 12.04 11.33
CA SER A 312 30.76 11.68 10.79
C SER A 312 31.14 10.26 11.22
N GLU A 313 31.25 9.35 10.25
CA GLU A 313 31.78 8.00 10.50
C GLU A 313 33.31 7.94 10.34
N MET A 314 33.91 8.90 9.62
CA MET A 314 35.34 8.91 9.29
C MET A 314 36.24 9.10 10.52
N ASP A 315 35.74 9.77 11.57
CA ASP A 315 36.51 10.03 12.80
C ASP A 315 36.74 8.79 13.67
N LEU A 316 36.24 7.62 13.26
CA LEU A 316 36.44 6.33 13.94
C LEU A 316 37.41 5.40 13.21
N VAL A 317 37.77 5.69 11.95
CA VAL A 317 38.43 4.71 11.06
C VAL A 317 39.94 4.59 11.30
N ASN A 318 40.59 5.59 11.92
CA ASN A 318 42.02 5.57 12.24
C ASN A 318 42.31 6.42 13.48
N PRO A 319 42.03 5.92 14.69
CA PRO A 319 42.08 6.70 15.93
C PRO A 319 43.51 7.17 16.25
N ASN A 320 43.67 8.46 16.54
CA ASN A 320 44.94 9.07 16.93
C ASN A 320 45.10 9.28 18.45
N THR A 321 44.02 9.08 19.23
CA THR A 321 43.99 9.36 20.66
C THR A 321 43.20 8.29 21.40
N ASN A 322 43.72 7.84 22.55
CA ASN A 322 42.95 7.06 23.51
C ASN A 322 42.34 8.01 24.56
N LEU A 323 41.03 7.91 24.75
CA LEU A 323 40.28 8.65 25.76
C LEU A 323 39.85 7.68 26.87
N SER A 324 40.28 7.94 28.10
CA SER A 324 39.81 7.23 29.29
C SER A 324 38.86 8.12 30.08
N LEU A 325 37.65 7.62 30.33
CA LEU A 325 36.62 8.35 31.08
C LEU A 325 36.46 7.80 32.50
N LYS A 326 36.47 8.70 33.49
CA LYS A 326 36.24 8.38 34.91
C LYS A 326 35.09 9.24 35.47
N SER A 327 34.34 8.71 36.41
CA SER A 327 33.33 9.48 37.16
C SER A 327 33.94 9.97 38.49
N GLU A 328 33.42 11.09 39.02
CA GLU A 328 33.74 11.58 40.37
C GLU A 328 33.54 10.51 41.45
N GLN A 329 32.63 9.55 41.22
CA GLN A 329 32.28 8.47 42.14
C GLN A 329 33.09 7.19 41.93
N GLY A 330 34.04 7.19 40.98
CA GLY A 330 34.89 6.05 40.64
C GLY A 330 34.58 5.45 39.27
N PHE A 331 34.70 4.13 39.15
CA PHE A 331 34.55 3.43 37.87
C PHE A 331 33.07 3.20 37.54
N VAL A 332 32.62 3.69 36.38
CA VAL A 332 31.23 3.56 35.91
C VAL A 332 31.21 3.01 34.50
N LEU A 333 30.35 2.03 34.21
CA LEU A 333 30.24 1.46 32.87
C LEU A 333 29.51 2.41 31.92
N ILE A 334 30.14 2.75 30.80
CA ILE A 334 29.55 3.59 29.76
C ILE A 334 28.76 2.72 28.78
N ASP A 335 27.55 3.16 28.44
CA ASP A 335 26.67 2.56 27.45
C ASP A 335 26.85 3.24 26.09
N GLU A 336 26.87 4.57 26.09
CA GLU A 336 26.94 5.38 24.89
C GLU A 336 27.83 6.62 25.11
N LEU A 337 28.62 6.96 24.10
CA LEU A 337 29.42 8.18 24.06
C LEU A 337 29.20 8.86 22.71
N ILE A 338 28.72 10.10 22.74
CA ILE A 338 28.55 10.95 21.57
C ILE A 338 29.63 12.04 21.62
N LEU A 339 30.51 12.03 20.63
CA LEU A 339 31.51 13.07 20.40
C LEU A 339 30.91 14.14 19.50
N ILE A 340 30.99 15.40 19.90
CA ILE A 340 30.50 16.54 19.12
C ILE A 340 31.65 17.53 18.93
N ASN A 341 32.03 17.78 17.68
CA ASN A 341 33.00 18.82 17.33
C ASN A 341 32.26 20.15 17.13
N LEU A 342 32.42 21.04 18.09
CA LEU A 342 31.79 22.37 18.12
C LEU A 342 32.40 23.32 17.08
N SER A 343 33.67 23.12 16.72
CA SER A 343 34.37 23.97 15.74
C SER A 343 33.97 23.66 14.30
N LYS A 344 33.75 22.38 13.98
CA LYS A 344 33.51 21.89 12.61
C LYS A 344 32.09 21.39 12.37
N MET A 345 31.21 21.50 13.36
CA MET A 345 29.79 21.13 13.30
C MET A 345 29.56 19.70 12.79
N TYR A 346 30.21 18.73 13.44
CA TYR A 346 29.91 17.32 13.22
C TYR A 346 29.84 16.57 14.54
N TYR A 347 29.25 15.38 14.50
CA TYR A 347 29.21 14.48 15.65
C TYR A 347 29.41 13.03 15.23
N ALA A 348 29.82 12.19 16.18
CA ALA A 348 30.08 10.77 15.98
C ALA A 348 29.70 9.97 17.21
N HIS A 349 29.24 8.74 16.98
CA HIS A 349 28.94 7.77 18.03
C HIS A 349 30.16 6.91 18.29
N ALA A 350 30.78 7.07 19.46
CA ALA A 350 31.94 6.28 19.84
C ALA A 350 31.50 4.89 20.32
N LEU A 351 32.09 3.86 19.74
CA LEU A 351 31.89 2.49 20.21
C LEU A 351 32.74 2.25 21.46
N ASN A 352 32.11 1.79 22.53
CA ASN A 352 32.81 1.49 23.76
C ASN A 352 33.71 0.26 23.58
N SER A 353 35.00 0.40 23.88
CA SER A 353 35.89 -0.75 24.01
C SER A 353 35.84 -1.31 25.44
N ILE A 354 36.55 -2.41 25.70
CA ILE A 354 36.64 -2.96 27.06
C ILE A 354 37.33 -1.92 27.97
N ALA A 355 36.71 -1.59 29.10
CA ALA A 355 37.21 -0.71 30.17
C ALA A 355 37.14 0.83 29.93
N ASN A 356 36.08 1.36 29.31
CA ASN A 356 35.84 2.82 29.13
C ASN A 356 36.97 3.57 28.41
N ASN A 357 37.73 2.84 27.58
CA ASN A 357 38.72 3.41 26.70
C ASN A 357 38.09 3.59 25.32
N PHE A 358 38.14 4.81 24.79
CA PHE A 358 37.59 5.14 23.49
C PHE A 358 38.71 5.57 22.58
N GLN A 359 38.74 4.97 21.40
CA GLN A 359 39.67 5.30 20.35
C GLN A 359 39.02 6.31 19.42
N LEU A 360 39.51 7.55 19.43
CA LEU A 360 38.87 8.69 18.77
C LEU A 360 39.88 9.53 18.00
N ASN A 361 39.40 10.18 16.94
CA ASN A 361 40.14 11.21 16.23
C ASN A 361 39.80 12.60 16.74
N PHE A 362 40.79 13.22 17.39
CA PHE A 362 40.75 14.63 17.74
C PHE A 362 41.66 15.42 16.80
N THR A 363 41.17 16.57 16.36
CA THR A 363 42.00 17.60 15.74
C THR A 363 42.44 18.57 16.83
N SER A 364 43.74 18.84 16.87
CA SER A 364 44.29 19.89 17.73
C SER A 364 43.55 21.22 17.55
N GLY A 365 43.29 21.90 18.67
CA GLY A 365 42.67 23.24 18.69
C GLY A 365 41.15 23.25 18.48
N ASP A 366 40.54 22.14 18.06
CA ASP A 366 39.10 22.04 17.97
C ASP A 366 38.47 21.91 19.37
N ARG A 367 37.29 22.51 19.53
CA ARG A 367 36.48 22.39 20.74
C ARG A 367 35.54 21.20 20.61
N TYR A 368 35.49 20.38 21.66
CA TYR A 368 34.68 19.18 21.70
C TYR A 368 33.73 19.20 22.89
N ALA A 369 32.53 18.67 22.68
CA ALA A 369 31.62 18.25 23.73
C ALA A 369 31.47 16.72 23.66
N LEU A 370 31.58 16.07 24.82
CA LEU A 370 31.41 14.64 25.00
C LEU A 370 30.15 14.42 25.82
N LEU A 371 29.12 13.85 25.21
CA LEU A 371 27.92 13.41 25.90
C LEU A 371 28.04 11.92 26.23
N ILE A 372 27.93 11.59 27.50
CA ILE A 372 28.14 10.25 28.04
C ILE A 372 26.81 9.76 28.60
N LYS A 373 26.43 8.52 28.29
CA LYS A 373 25.35 7.80 28.97
C LYS A 373 25.92 6.55 29.62
N THR A 374 25.66 6.38 30.90
CA THR A 374 26.09 5.21 31.65
C THR A 374 25.11 4.05 31.48
N LYS A 375 25.54 2.81 31.76
CA LYS A 375 24.65 1.64 31.76
C LYS A 375 23.56 1.71 32.84
N THR A 376 23.77 2.52 33.88
CA THR A 376 22.77 2.83 34.92
C THR A 376 21.76 3.88 34.47
N GLY A 377 21.97 4.51 33.30
CA GLY A 377 21.07 5.49 32.68
C GLY A 377 21.39 6.94 33.04
N GLU A 378 22.47 7.21 33.76
CA GLU A 378 22.90 8.57 34.10
C GLU A 378 23.61 9.23 32.92
N TYR A 379 23.58 10.56 32.89
CA TYR A 379 24.19 11.34 31.82
C TYR A 379 25.36 12.17 32.33
N GLY A 380 26.42 12.27 31.54
CA GLY A 380 27.59 13.10 31.78
C GLY A 380 27.88 13.99 30.59
N ILE A 381 28.41 15.19 30.82
CA ILE A 381 28.82 16.10 29.74
C ILE A 381 30.19 16.66 30.08
N ILE A 382 31.11 16.61 29.12
CA ILE A 382 32.43 17.22 29.23
C ILE A 382 32.65 18.13 28.03
N THR A 383 32.96 19.40 28.27
CA THR A 383 33.38 20.31 27.20
C THR A 383 34.86 20.57 27.36
N THR A 384 35.65 20.30 26.33
CA THR A 384 37.11 20.38 26.39
C THR A 384 37.73 20.81 25.07
N THR A 385 38.98 21.23 25.11
CA THR A 385 39.85 21.41 23.94
C THR A 385 40.99 20.42 24.09
N ILE A 386 41.15 19.50 23.14
CA ILE A 386 42.17 18.45 23.27
C ILE A 386 43.54 19.04 22.88
N PRO A 387 44.53 19.02 23.79
CA PRO A 387 45.85 19.58 23.53
C PRO A 387 46.64 18.72 22.53
N GLU A 388 47.59 19.34 21.82
CA GLU A 388 48.50 18.64 20.91
C GLU A 388 49.32 17.56 21.61
N ASN A 389 49.49 16.42 20.95
CA ASN A 389 50.45 15.37 21.31
C ASN A 389 50.20 14.62 22.63
N LYS A 390 48.93 14.37 23.01
CA LYS A 390 48.61 13.42 24.09
C LYS A 390 48.05 12.11 23.53
N GLU A 391 48.77 11.01 23.73
CA GLU A 391 48.32 9.65 23.38
C GLU A 391 47.16 9.17 24.27
N LEU A 392 47.10 9.64 25.52
CA LEU A 392 46.04 9.33 26.48
C LEU A 392 45.50 10.62 27.11
N VAL A 393 44.18 10.80 27.05
CA VAL A 393 43.46 11.87 27.75
C VAL A 393 42.56 11.22 28.79
N GLU A 394 42.78 11.57 30.07
CA GLU A 394 41.84 11.22 31.14
C GLU A 394 40.90 12.39 31.39
N LEU A 395 39.59 12.16 31.29
CA LEU A 395 38.58 13.18 31.61
C LEU A 395 37.64 12.66 32.69
N GLU A 396 37.29 13.57 33.60
CA GLU A 396 36.35 13.34 34.68
C GLU A 396 35.01 13.99 34.35
N PHE A 397 33.90 13.28 34.59
CA PHE A 397 32.55 13.82 34.42
C PHE A 397 31.71 13.68 35.68
N LYS A 398 30.76 14.61 35.81
CA LYS A 398 29.73 14.58 36.84
C LYS A 398 28.45 13.95 36.29
N SER A 399 28.02 12.86 36.92
CA SER A 399 26.76 12.20 36.59
C SER A 399 25.55 13.09 36.94
N ILE A 400 24.57 13.08 36.05
CA ILE A 400 23.27 13.74 36.21
C ILE A 400 22.20 12.65 36.09
N SER A 401 21.27 12.63 37.05
CA SER A 401 20.15 11.67 37.02
C SER A 401 19.31 11.85 35.76
N LYS A 402 18.89 10.74 35.14
CA LYS A 402 18.05 10.71 33.94
C LYS A 402 16.77 11.53 34.06
N ASP A 403 16.18 11.60 35.26
CA ASP A 403 14.90 12.28 35.48
C ASP A 403 15.03 13.80 35.43
N LEU A 404 16.26 14.33 35.46
CA LEU A 404 16.58 15.76 35.46
C LEU A 404 17.20 16.23 34.14
N VAL A 405 17.45 15.32 33.18
CA VAL A 405 18.23 15.60 31.98
C VAL A 405 17.30 15.80 30.79
N SER A 406 17.43 16.97 30.14
CA SER A 406 16.83 17.23 28.83
C SER A 406 17.90 17.54 27.78
N ILE A 407 17.54 17.42 26.50
CA ILE A 407 18.37 17.85 25.37
C ILE A 407 18.74 19.34 25.52
N GLU A 408 17.79 20.20 25.94
CA GLU A 408 18.08 21.62 26.18
C GLU A 408 19.15 21.82 27.25
N MET A 409 19.06 21.10 28.38
CA MET A 409 20.04 21.21 29.45
C MET A 409 21.42 20.75 28.98
N ILE A 410 21.48 19.65 28.21
CA ILE A 410 22.72 19.15 27.64
C ILE A 410 23.33 20.19 26.71
N SER A 411 22.52 20.73 25.82
CA SER A 411 22.94 21.68 24.79
C SER A 411 23.52 22.94 25.41
N LYS A 412 22.86 23.50 26.43
CA LYS A 412 23.37 24.65 27.20
C LYS A 412 24.72 24.36 27.87
N LYS A 413 24.91 23.18 28.45
CA LYS A 413 26.18 22.80 29.12
C LYS A 413 27.30 22.49 28.12
N ALA A 414 26.95 21.89 26.98
CA ALA A 414 27.88 21.62 25.90
C ALA A 414 28.29 22.89 25.13
N GLY A 415 27.47 23.94 25.19
CA GLY A 415 27.65 25.18 24.42
C GLY A 415 27.26 25.02 22.95
N LEU A 416 26.18 24.24 22.71
CA LEU A 416 25.58 23.98 21.40
C LEU A 416 24.60 25.08 20.96
#